data_AF-A0A2E6GMB6-F1
#
_entry.id   AF-A0A2E6GMB6-F1
#
_cell.length_a   1.000
_cell.length_b   1.000
_cell.length_c   1.000
_cell.angle_alpha   90.00
_cell.angle_beta   90.00
_cell.angle_gamma   90.00
#
_symmetry.space_group_name_H-M   'P 1'
#
loop_
_entity.id
_entity.type
_entity.pdbx_description
1 polymer ?
#
loop_
_entity_poly.entity_id
_entity_poly.type
_entity_poly.pdbx_seq_one_letter_code
_entity_poly.pdbx_strand_id
1 'polypeptide(L)'
;MTGIAELNAELEQASGVINAFRDHAAQGNGLDLSDLDAKIKALCETIVELPPSERQAFKAKLISLTDDLDRLVETLTKQHREIAEDIQSVTSRQRAASAYGSAGTTTSARKK
;
A
#
# COMPACT_ATOMS: atom_id res chain seq x y z
N MET A 1 5.57 -29.01 15.01
CA MET A 1 5.46 -29.66 13.69
C MET A 1 4.16 -29.17 13.07
N THR A 2 4.20 -28.00 12.42
CA THR A 2 3.12 -27.53 11.55
C THR A 2 3.07 -28.45 10.34
N GLY A 3 1.91 -29.03 10.06
CA GLY A 3 1.75 -29.92 8.91
C GLY A 3 1.73 -29.14 7.59
N ILE A 4 2.06 -29.81 6.48
CA ILE A 4 1.99 -29.22 5.12
C ILE A 4 0.62 -28.58 4.84
N ALA A 5 -0.47 -29.18 5.35
CA ALA A 5 -1.82 -28.64 5.20
C ALA A 5 -2.02 -27.29 5.94
N GLU A 6 -1.39 -27.13 7.09
CA GLU A 6 -1.51 -25.93 7.92
C GLU A 6 -0.72 -24.77 7.31
N LEU A 7 0.50 -25.05 6.83
CA LEU A 7 1.28 -24.10 6.02
C LEU A 7 0.55 -23.63 4.77
N ASN A 8 -0.18 -24.52 4.10
CA ASN A 8 -1.01 -24.14 2.96
C ASN A 8 -2.16 -23.22 3.36
N ALA A 9 -2.83 -23.51 4.48
CA ALA A 9 -3.91 -22.67 4.98
C ALA A 9 -3.40 -21.28 5.39
N GLU A 10 -2.22 -21.20 6.02
CA GLU A 10 -1.61 -19.93 6.41
C GLU A 10 -1.19 -19.08 5.20
N LEU A 11 -0.65 -19.69 4.14
CA LEU A 11 -0.34 -18.99 2.89
C LEU A 11 -1.60 -18.44 2.21
N GLU A 12 -2.68 -19.24 2.13
CA GLU A 12 -3.97 -18.78 1.58
C GLU A 12 -4.54 -17.62 2.40
N GLN A 13 -4.43 -17.68 3.73
CA GLN A 13 -4.83 -16.56 4.59
C GLN A 13 -3.98 -15.32 4.33
N ALA A 14 -2.66 -15.46 4.17
CA ALA A 14 -1.77 -14.33 3.88
C ALA A 14 -2.15 -13.67 2.54
N SER A 15 -2.37 -14.45 1.49
CA SER A 15 -2.87 -13.95 0.20
C SER A 15 -4.24 -13.27 0.33
N GLY A 16 -5.16 -13.82 1.13
CA GLY A 16 -6.46 -13.20 1.39
C GLY A 16 -6.34 -11.84 2.08
N VAL A 17 -5.44 -11.74 3.06
CA VAL A 17 -5.15 -10.50 3.78
C VAL A 17 -4.52 -9.45 2.85
N ILE A 18 -3.57 -9.83 1.99
CA ILE A 18 -2.96 -8.92 0.99
C ILE A 18 -4.02 -8.38 0.03
N ASN A 19 -4.91 -9.24 -0.45
CA ASN A 19 -5.99 -8.82 -1.34
C ASN A 19 -6.95 -7.84 -0.65
N ALA A 20 -7.33 -8.11 0.60
CA ALA A 20 -8.14 -7.16 1.39
C ALA A 20 -7.41 -5.82 1.58
N PHE A 21 -6.11 -5.85 1.90
CA PHE A 21 -5.30 -4.64 1.99
C PHE A 21 -5.28 -3.86 0.69
N ARG A 22 -5.15 -4.52 -0.47
CA ARG A 22 -5.21 -3.83 -1.76
C ARG A 22 -6.56 -3.14 -1.98
N ASP A 23 -7.66 -3.79 -1.62
CA ASP A 23 -8.99 -3.22 -1.77
C ASP A 23 -9.22 -2.04 -0.82
N HIS A 24 -8.69 -2.11 0.40
CA HIS A 24 -8.70 -1.00 1.36
C HIS A 24 -7.76 0.13 0.95
N ALA A 25 -6.59 -0.20 0.39
CA ALA A 25 -5.66 0.74 -0.19
C ALA A 25 -6.43 1.53 -1.22
N ALA A 26 -6.99 0.90 -2.27
CA ALA A 26 -7.74 1.57 -3.34
C ALA A 26 -8.85 2.55 -2.87
N GLN A 27 -9.38 2.41 -1.67
CA GLN A 27 -10.38 3.30 -1.06
C GLN A 27 -9.78 4.52 -0.33
N GLY A 28 -8.45 4.61 -0.20
CA GLY A 28 -7.72 5.70 0.45
C GLY A 28 -7.56 5.52 1.96
N ASN A 29 -7.79 4.31 2.49
CA ASN A 29 -7.64 4.04 3.91
C ASN A 29 -6.16 3.82 4.28
N GLY A 30 -5.74 4.35 5.43
CA GLY A 30 -4.43 4.04 5.99
C GLY A 30 -4.35 2.56 6.38
N LEU A 31 -3.24 1.91 6.03
CA LEU A 31 -3.02 0.49 6.27
C LEU A 31 -1.82 0.29 7.19
N ASP A 32 -1.98 -0.57 8.20
CA ASP A 32 -0.87 -1.10 8.96
C ASP A 32 -0.53 -2.50 8.43
N LEU A 33 0.67 -2.62 7.84
CA LEU A 33 1.19 -3.86 7.26
C LEU A 33 2.24 -4.52 8.15
N SER A 34 2.51 -3.96 9.33
CA SER A 34 3.61 -4.41 10.20
C SER A 34 3.47 -5.88 10.61
N ASP A 35 2.25 -6.31 10.92
CA ASP A 35 1.96 -7.70 11.29
C ASP A 35 2.05 -8.67 10.10
N LEU A 36 1.80 -8.18 8.88
CA LEU A 36 1.85 -8.98 7.67
C LEU A 36 3.30 -9.36 7.31
N ASP A 37 4.23 -8.44 7.43
CA ASP A 37 5.65 -8.68 7.16
C ASP A 37 6.22 -9.77 8.07
N ALA A 38 5.94 -9.66 9.38
CA ALA A 38 6.34 -10.66 10.36
C ALA A 38 5.76 -12.05 10.04
N LYS A 39 4.48 -12.12 9.63
CA LYS A 39 3.81 -13.37 9.28
C LYS A 39 4.38 -14.02 8.02
N ILE A 40 4.61 -13.24 6.96
CA ILE A 40 5.19 -13.74 5.71
C ILE A 40 6.62 -14.24 5.95
N LYS A 41 7.40 -13.52 6.75
CA LYS A 41 8.76 -13.93 7.10
C LYS A 41 8.78 -15.28 7.82
N ALA A 42 7.94 -15.45 8.85
CA ALA A 42 7.83 -16.71 9.58
C ALA A 42 7.40 -17.88 8.68
N LEU A 43 6.49 -17.63 7.73
CA LEU A 43 6.08 -18.62 6.73
C LEU A 43 7.23 -19.04 5.83
N CYS A 44 7.98 -18.07 5.29
CA CYS A 44 9.13 -18.34 4.45
C CYS A 44 10.21 -19.14 5.18
N GLU A 45 10.51 -18.80 6.44
CA GLU A 45 11.46 -19.53 7.28
C GLU A 45 11.01 -20.99 7.49
N THR A 46 9.74 -21.19 7.83
CA THR A 46 9.18 -22.54 8.02
C THR A 46 9.23 -23.38 6.74
N ILE A 47 8.94 -22.78 5.57
CA ILE A 47 9.00 -23.49 4.29
C ILE A 47 10.44 -23.86 3.94
N VAL A 48 11.41 -23.00 4.21
CA VAL A 48 12.83 -23.28 3.90
C VAL A 48 13.35 -24.49 4.68
N GLU A 49 12.85 -24.73 5.90
CA GLU A 49 13.22 -25.88 6.74
C GLU A 49 12.63 -27.22 6.28
N LEU A 50 11.63 -27.22 5.37
CA LEU A 50 11.01 -28.44 4.87
C LEU A 50 11.95 -29.26 3.97
N PRO A 51 11.72 -30.59 3.87
CA PRO A 51 12.39 -31.44 2.89
C PRO A 51 12.23 -30.90 1.45
N PRO A 52 13.23 -31.09 0.56
CA PRO A 52 13.17 -30.60 -0.81
C PRO A 52 11.91 -31.01 -1.59
N SER A 53 11.44 -32.24 -1.38
CA SER A 53 10.22 -32.78 -2.00
C SER A 53 8.95 -32.03 -1.59
N GLU A 54 8.90 -31.54 -0.34
CA GLU A 54 7.75 -30.81 0.20
C GLU A 54 7.81 -29.33 -0.19
N ARG A 55 9.02 -28.73 -0.17
CA ARG A 55 9.25 -27.34 -0.63
C ARG A 55 8.79 -27.11 -2.05
N GLN A 56 8.97 -28.10 -2.93
CA GLN A 56 8.62 -27.97 -4.33
C GLN A 56 7.12 -27.72 -4.54
N ALA A 57 6.27 -28.23 -3.64
CA ALA A 57 4.83 -28.01 -3.67
C ALA A 57 4.44 -26.55 -3.38
N PHE A 58 5.27 -25.79 -2.65
CA PHE A 58 5.00 -24.40 -2.28
C PHE A 58 5.48 -23.38 -3.32
N LYS A 59 6.32 -23.79 -4.27
CA LYS A 59 6.95 -22.88 -5.25
C LYS A 59 5.92 -22.01 -5.99
N ALA A 60 4.85 -22.62 -6.50
CA ALA A 60 3.81 -21.88 -7.24
C ALA A 60 3.06 -20.87 -6.34
N LYS A 61 2.77 -21.25 -5.09
CA LYS A 61 2.09 -20.39 -4.12
C LYS A 61 2.96 -19.21 -3.69
N LEU A 62 4.27 -19.44 -3.49
CA LEU A 62 5.23 -18.38 -3.17
C LEU A 62 5.37 -17.37 -4.32
N ILE A 63 5.41 -17.84 -5.57
CA ILE A 63 5.41 -16.94 -6.74
C ILE A 63 4.13 -16.08 -6.75
N SER A 64 2.96 -16.71 -6.59
CA SER A 64 1.68 -15.98 -6.52
C SER A 64 1.65 -14.96 -5.38
N LEU A 65 2.24 -15.29 -4.22
CA LEU A 65 2.34 -14.39 -3.08
C LEU A 65 3.22 -13.17 -3.41
N THR A 66 4.34 -13.38 -4.11
CA THR A 66 5.19 -12.28 -4.60
C THR A 66 4.42 -11.40 -5.59
N ASP A 67 3.72 -12.00 -6.56
CA ASP A 67 2.91 -11.25 -7.53
C ASP A 67 1.82 -10.41 -6.84
N ASP A 68 1.18 -10.93 -5.79
CA ASP A 68 0.18 -10.22 -5.01
C ASP A 68 0.77 -9.04 -4.22
N LEU A 69 1.98 -9.22 -3.65
CA LEU A 69 2.70 -8.14 -2.97
C LEU A 69 3.14 -7.04 -3.94
N ASP A 70 3.64 -7.40 -5.13
CA ASP A 70 4.04 -6.43 -6.15
C ASP A 70 2.84 -5.57 -6.59
N ARG A 71 1.68 -6.20 -6.80
CA ARG A 71 0.43 -5.47 -7.11
C ARG A 71 -0.01 -4.55 -5.98
N LEU A 72 0.18 -4.94 -4.73
CA LEU A 72 -0.11 -4.07 -3.59
C LEU A 72 0.81 -2.85 -3.59
N VAL A 73 2.11 -3.03 -3.85
CA VAL A 73 3.09 -1.94 -3.95
C VAL A 73 2.73 -0.97 -5.08
N GLU A 74 2.34 -1.48 -6.26
CA GLU A 74 1.88 -0.66 -7.38
C GLU A 74 0.65 0.17 -7.00
N THR A 75 -0.32 -0.44 -6.31
CA THR A 75 -1.55 0.23 -5.85
C THR A 75 -1.23 1.36 -4.87
N LEU A 76 -0.39 1.09 -3.86
CA LEU A 76 0.01 2.09 -2.87
C LEU A 76 0.80 3.23 -3.50
N THR A 77 1.69 2.92 -4.43
CA THR A 77 2.50 3.93 -5.15
C THR A 77 1.60 4.86 -5.97
N LYS A 78 0.61 4.29 -6.67
CA LYS A 78 -0.37 5.05 -7.43
C LYS A 78 -1.16 5.99 -6.54
N GLN A 79 -1.66 5.50 -5.40
CA GLN A 79 -2.41 6.34 -4.47
C GLN A 79 -1.58 7.44 -3.84
N HIS A 80 -0.36 7.15 -3.42
CA HIS A 80 0.53 8.16 -2.87
C HIS A 80 0.77 9.29 -3.88
N ARG A 81 0.91 8.94 -5.17
CA ARG A 81 1.02 9.92 -6.25
C ARG A 81 -0.26 10.75 -6.40
N GLU A 82 -1.43 10.12 -6.43
CA GLU A 82 -2.72 10.82 -6.54
C GLU A 82 -2.93 11.81 -5.37
N ILE A 83 -2.65 11.38 -4.13
CA ILE A 83 -2.71 12.23 -2.94
C ILE A 83 -1.74 13.42 -3.05
N ALA A 84 -0.51 13.18 -3.53
CA ALA A 84 0.47 14.25 -3.72
C ALA A 84 0.03 15.27 -4.78
N GLU A 85 -0.58 14.82 -5.89
CA GLU A 85 -1.13 15.68 -6.95
C GLU A 85 -2.31 16.52 -6.43
N ASP A 86 -3.20 15.92 -5.62
CA ASP A 86 -4.32 16.62 -5.00
C ASP A 86 -3.87 17.72 -4.03
N ILE A 87 -2.86 17.44 -3.19
CA ILE A 87 -2.27 18.44 -2.28
C ILE A 87 -1.65 19.59 -3.09
N GLN A 88 -0.96 19.30 -4.19
CA GLN A 88 -0.39 20.32 -5.07
C GLN A 88 -1.49 21.19 -5.72
N SER A 89 -2.60 20.59 -6.13
CA SER A 89 -3.77 21.30 -6.67
C SER A 89 -4.39 22.24 -5.65
N VAL A 90 -4.60 21.77 -4.42
CA VAL A 90 -5.15 22.58 -3.31
C VAL A 90 -4.24 23.76 -2.97
N THR A 91 -2.94 23.51 -2.82
CA THR A 91 -1.96 24.58 -2.51
C THR A 91 -1.86 25.61 -3.64
N SER A 92 -1.94 25.18 -4.90
CA SER A 92 -1.98 26.08 -6.06
C SER A 92 -3.23 26.97 -6.07
N ARG A 93 -4.40 26.42 -5.75
CA ARG A 93 -5.64 27.18 -5.60
C ARG A 93 -5.56 28.19 -4.45
N GLN A 94 -5.00 27.79 -3.31
CA GLN A 94 -4.80 28.69 -2.17
C GLN A 94 -3.86 29.86 -2.52
N ARG A 95 -2.76 29.59 -3.24
CA ARG A 95 -1.86 30.65 -3.74
C ARG A 95 -2.59 31.61 -4.67
N ALA A 96 -3.33 31.10 -5.65
CA ALA A 96 -4.11 31.93 -6.56
C ALA A 96 -5.15 32.79 -5.80
N ALA A 97 -5.90 32.18 -4.86
CA ALA A 97 -6.87 32.89 -4.03
C ALA A 97 -6.20 34.00 -3.19
N SER A 98 -5.02 33.74 -2.63
CA SER A 98 -4.26 34.75 -1.87
C SER A 98 -3.75 35.90 -2.75
N ALA A 99 -3.33 35.61 -3.99
CA ALA A 99 -2.87 36.62 -4.94
C ALA A 99 -4.00 37.55 -5.40
N TYR A 100 -5.15 36.99 -5.77
CA TYR A 100 -6.30 37.80 -6.19
C TYR A 100 -7.02 38.47 -5.00
N GLY A 101 -7.08 37.82 -3.83
CA GLY A 101 -7.67 38.40 -2.62
C GLY A 101 -6.87 39.56 -2.03
N SER A 102 -5.53 39.54 -2.18
CA SER A 102 -4.66 40.65 -1.74
C SER A 102 -4.53 41.79 -2.77
N ALA A 103 -4.70 41.50 -4.06
CA ALA A 103 -4.75 42.52 -5.11
C ALA A 103 -6.02 43.41 -5.02
N GLY A 104 -7.11 42.89 -4.47
CA GLY A 104 -8.36 43.65 -4.25
C GLY A 104 -8.30 44.67 -3.11
N THR A 105 -7.34 44.55 -2.17
CA THR A 105 -7.26 45.40 -0.98
C THR A 105 -6.20 46.51 -1.04
N THR A 106 -5.33 46.51 -2.06
CA THR A 106 -4.21 47.47 -2.18
C THR A 106 -4.46 48.68 -3.08
N THR A 107 -5.63 48.80 -3.73
CA THR A 107 -5.93 49.90 -4.67
C THR A 107 -6.70 51.09 -4.06
N SER A 108 -6.96 51.13 -2.74
CA SER A 108 -7.70 52.23 -2.09
C SER A 108 -6.93 52.95 -0.97
N ALA A 109 -5.67 53.34 -1.21
CA ALA A 109 -4.91 54.17 -0.26
C ALA A 109 -4.00 55.22 -0.93
N ARG A 110 -4.45 55.84 -2.04
CA ARG A 110 -3.74 56.97 -2.65
C ARG A 110 -4.68 58.12 -3.02
N LYS A 111 -5.25 58.78 -2.00
CA LYS A 111 -5.78 60.14 -2.14
C LYS A 111 -5.85 60.85 -0.78
N LYS A 112 -4.83 61.62 -0.46
CA LYS A 112 -4.89 63.04 -0.07
C LYS A 112 -3.51 63.55 0.31
#